data_AF-A0A9X8CYG6-F1
#
_entry.id   AF-A0A9X8CYG6-F1
#
_cell.length_a   1.000
_cell.length_b   1.000
_cell.length_c   1.000
_cell.angle_alpha   90.00
_cell.angle_beta   90.00
_cell.angle_gamma   90.00
#
_symmetry.space_group_name_H-M   'P 1'
#
loop_
_entity.id
_entity.type
_entity.pdbx_description
1 polymer ?
#
loop_
_entity_poly.entity_id
_entity_poly.type
_entity_poly.pdbx_seq_one_letter_code
_entity_poly.pdbx_strand_id
1 'polypeptide(L)' 'FDFVFCRNVMIYFDAATQRRVLERIHRVMKPGGMLFVGHAENFSESRDLFTLRGKTVYERR' A
#
# COMPACT_ATOMS: atom_id res chain seq x y z
N PHE A 1 -6.53 -5.70 -9.66
CA PHE A 1 -7.60 -5.15 -8.80
C PHE A 1 -7.70 -3.64 -8.95
N ASP A 2 -8.92 -3.12 -9.03
CA ASP A 2 -9.20 -1.67 -9.07
C ASP A 2 -9.07 -1.04 -7.67
N PHE A 3 -9.45 -1.79 -6.63
CA PHE A 3 -9.35 -1.38 -5.22
C PHE A 3 -8.78 -2.52 -4.37
N VAL A 4 -7.90 -2.21 -3.43
CA VAL A 4 -7.34 -3.15 -2.44
C VAL A 4 -7.42 -2.53 -1.04
N PHE A 5 -7.91 -3.30 -0.08
CA PHE A 5 -7.94 -2.90 1.33
C PHE A 5 -6.95 -3.77 2.10
N CYS A 6 -5.95 -3.14 2.70
CA CYS A 6 -4.96 -3.79 3.56
C CYS A 6 -4.79 -2.92 4.80
N ARG A 7 -5.81 -2.93 5.67
CA ARG A 7 -5.90 -2.05 6.83
C ARG A 7 -5.63 -2.83 8.11
N ASN A 8 -4.80 -2.27 8.99
CA ASN A 8 -4.53 -2.77 10.35
C ASN A 8 -3.88 -4.16 10.39
N VAL A 9 -3.15 -4.53 9.33
CA VAL A 9 -2.44 -5.82 9.21
C VAL A 9 -0.95 -5.62 9.04
N MET A 10 -0.53 -4.55 8.36
CA MET A 10 0.89 -4.29 8.07
C MET A 10 1.67 -3.98 9.35
N ILE A 11 1.00 -3.49 10.40
CA ILE A 11 1.58 -3.23 11.74
C ILE A 11 2.19 -4.47 12.42
N TYR A 12 1.85 -5.68 11.97
CA TYR A 12 2.39 -6.93 12.53
C TYR A 12 3.68 -7.39 11.83
N PHE A 13 4.11 -6.69 10.78
CA PHE A 13 5.25 -7.05 9.96
C PHE A 13 6.41 -6.08 10.14
N ASP A 14 7.63 -6.59 10.07
CA ASP A 14 8.83 -5.76 9.94
C ASP A 14 8.85 -5.00 8.59
N ALA A 15 9.69 -3.97 8.48
CA ALA A 15 9.75 -3.11 7.30
C ALA A 15 10.07 -3.89 6.01
N ALA A 16 10.97 -4.88 6.08
CA ALA A 16 11.33 -5.72 4.93
C ALA A 16 10.15 -6.59 4.45
N THR A 17 9.34 -7.09 5.38
CA THR A 17 8.14 -7.88 5.10
C THR A 17 7.02 -7.00 4.57
N GLN A 18 6.81 -5.82 5.17
CA GLN A 18 5.87 -4.82 4.65
C GLN A 18 6.20 -4.48 3.19
N ARG A 19 7.48 -4.21 2.88
CA ARG A 19 7.93 -3.93 1.52
C ARG A 19 7.57 -5.06 0.55
N ARG A 20 7.91 -6.31 0.88
CA ARG A 20 7.60 -7.48 0.04
C ARG A 20 6.09 -7.65 -0.18
N VAL A 21 5.27 -7.38 0.82
CA VAL A 21 3.80 -7.42 0.70
C VAL A 21 3.30 -6.32 -0.24
N LEU A 22 3.80 -5.09 -0.10
CA LEU A 22 3.45 -3.96 -0.97
C LEU A 22 3.82 -4.21 -2.44
N GLU A 23 5.00 -4.79 -2.71
CA GLU A 23 5.41 -5.17 -4.07
C GLU A 23 4.46 -6.22 -4.69
N ARG A 24 4.04 -7.20 -3.89
CA ARG A 24 3.09 -8.23 -4.33
C ARG A 24 1.71 -7.64 -4.62
N ILE A 25 1.23 -6.74 -3.75
CA ILE A 25 -0.03 -6.01 -3.94
C ILE A 25 0.04 -5.15 -5.21
N HIS A 26 1.10 -4.36 -5.37
CA HIS A 26 1.30 -3.49 -6.54
C HIS A 26 1.19 -4.28 -7.84
N ARG A 27 1.88 -5.43 -7.94
CA ARG A 27 1.89 -6.28 -9.13
C ARG A 27 0.49 -6.78 -9.56
N VAL A 28 -0.40 -7.07 -8.61
CA VAL A 28 -1.75 -7.58 -8.91
C VAL A 28 -2.82 -6.49 -9.04
N MET A 29 -2.49 -5.25 -8.67
CA MET A 29 -3.35 -4.10 -8.91
C MET A 29 -3.40 -3.73 -10.39
N LYS A 30 -4.40 -2.97 -10.82
CA LYS A 30 -4.36 -2.31 -12.13
C LYS A 30 -3.60 -0.98 -11.99
N PRO A 31 -2.96 -0.46 -13.05
CA PRO A 31 -2.46 0.91 -13.05
C PRO A 31 -3.58 1.89 -12.65
N GLY A 32 -3.29 2.85 -11.75
CA GLY A 32 -4.29 3.78 -11.21
C GLY A 32 -5.23 3.18 -10.15
N GLY A 33 -5.09 1.90 -9.79
CA GLY A 33 -5.87 1.28 -8.72
C GLY A 33 -5.54 1.87 -7.35
N MET A 34 -6.49 1.82 -6.43
CA MET A 34 -6.37 2.44 -5.09
C MET A 34 -6.14 1.41 -3.99
N LEU A 35 -5.19 1.69 -3.10
CA LEU A 35 -4.86 0.93 -1.90
C LEU A 35 -5.26 1.73 -0.66
N PHE A 36 -6.07 1.13 0.21
CA PHE A 36 -6.52 1.71 1.47
C PHE A 36 -5.85 1.00 2.65
N VAL A 37 -5.32 1.79 3.57
CA VAL A 37 -4.54 1.27 4.72
C VAL A 37 -5.07 1.83 6.04
N GLY A 38 -4.60 1.29 7.15
CA GLY A 38 -4.97 1.66 8.50
C GLY A 38 -4.35 2.99 8.94
N HIS A 39 -4.92 3.63 9.96
CA HIS A 39 -4.46 4.93 10.44
C HIS A 39 -3.02 4.93 10.98
N ALA A 40 -2.55 3.78 11.46
CA ALA A 40 -1.19 3.58 11.99
C ALA A 40 -0.18 3.14 10.92
N GLU A 41 -0.63 2.96 9.67
CA GLU A 41 0.17 2.38 8.60
C GLU A 41 0.62 3.50 7.65
N ASN A 42 1.91 3.83 7.67
CA ASN A 42 2.50 4.87 6.84
C ASN A 42 3.62 4.29 5.97
N PHE A 43 3.44 4.34 4.66
CA PHE A 43 4.37 3.77 3.67
C PHE A 43 5.21 4.84 2.96
N SER A 44 5.73 5.81 3.72
CA SER A 44 6.54 6.90 3.16
C SER A 44 7.79 6.42 2.42
N GLU A 45 8.32 5.25 2.75
CA GLU A 45 9.48 4.64 2.07
C GLU A 45 9.11 3.88 0.79
N SER A 46 7.83 3.65 0.51
CA SER A 46 7.36 2.94 -0.71
C SER A 46 6.75 3.88 -1.76
N ARG A 47 7.28 5.10 -1.83
CA ARG A 47 6.87 6.14 -2.82
C ARG A 47 7.20 5.76 -4.27
N ASP A 48 8.07 4.78 -4.46
CA ASP A 48 8.38 4.18 -5.76
C ASP A 48 7.21 3.35 -6.31
N LEU A 49 6.44 2.70 -5.43
CA LEU A 49 5.29 1.87 -5.81
C LEU A 49 3.97 2.65 -5.83
N PHE A 50 3.78 3.55 -4.86
CA PHE A 50 2.49 4.17 -4.60
C PHE A 50 2.59 5.68 -4.40
N THR A 51 1.57 6.40 -4.87
CA THR A 51 1.41 7.85 -4.67
C THR A 51 0.31 8.11 -3.65
N LEU A 52 0.58 8.89 -2.60
CA LEU A 52 -0.44 9.26 -1.61
C LEU A 52 -1.47 10.22 -2.25
N ARG A 53 -2.77 9.87 -2.17
CA ARG A 53 -3.89 10.67 -2.71
C ARG A 53 -4.84 11.23 -1.66
N GLY A 54 -4.74 10.77 -0.42
CA GLY A 54 -5.57 11.23 0.68
C GLY A 54 -5.15 10.60 2.00
N LYS A 55 -5.98 10.75 3.04
CA LYS A 55 -5.72 10.13 4.34
C LYS A 55 -5.69 8.61 4.19
N THR A 56 -4.50 8.00 4.27
CA THR A 56 -4.30 6.54 4.17
C THR A 56 -4.79 5.91 2.87
N VAL A 57 -4.85 6.70 1.79
CA VAL A 57 -5.23 6.22 0.45
C VAL A 57 -4.08 6.46 -0.52
N TYR A 58 -3.71 5.40 -1.23
CA TYR A 58 -2.55 5.32 -2.09
C TYR A 58 -2.97 4.86 -3.49
N GLU A 59 -2.48 5.51 -4.53
CA GLU A 59 -2.71 5.13 -5.92
C GLU A 59 -1.50 4.35 -6.44
N ARG A 60 -1.74 3.23 -7.13
CA ARG A 60 -0.68 2.50 -7.82
C ARG A 60 -0.09 3.37 -8.93
N ARG A 61 1.22 3.59 -8.85
CA ARG A 61 2.02 4.21 -9.91
C ARG A 61 2.24 3.25 -11.08
#